data_AF-A0A1G0MZE1-F1
#
_entry.id   AF-A0A1G0MZE1-F1
#
_cell.length_a   1.000
_cell.length_b   1.000
_cell.length_c   1.000
_cell.angle_alpha   90.00
_cell.angle_beta   90.00
_cell.angle_gamma   90.00
#
_symmetry.space_group_name_H-M   'P 1'
#
loop_
_entity.id
_entity.type
_entity.pdbx_description
1 polymer ?
#
loop_
_entity_poly.entity_id
_entity_poly.type
_entity_poly.pdbx_seq_one_letter_code
_entity_poly.pdbx_strand_id
1 'polypeptide(L)'
;MNRDNTELNTEYSRKKLENNSGKNKIALIFHLKIGDLERYTDWLDKSKSMLGSRRLFRVKVDPAPREGMVIYEIVIDEFPKSQSALEFMSVFGPELKEICSNVVVLAIEAEPAATFRIVKAISWVVQLFKGIKDCGIPSADWKAPNTAVWPDGYQMDVARSQNLDEPLFVYNLNKNKEFAEYQTSGIGSKQVSGQEAYDRYAKIAGFELLRRGAFPVYGGKPICLLEGDPDCMLADRWDKFIFVRYPQRRNLLAIIEGNEFKKGQDHRDAGLERVAIFMGKEA
;
A
#
# COMPACT_ATOMS: atom_id res chain seq x y z
N MET A 1 -0.08 29.65 -0.60
CA MET A 1 -0.74 28.67 0.28
C MET A 1 -0.65 29.22 1.70
N ASN A 2 -1.78 29.50 2.36
CA ASN A 2 -1.80 30.18 3.66
C ASN A 2 -1.27 29.25 4.76
N ARG A 3 -0.27 29.71 5.54
CA ARG A 3 0.28 28.99 6.71
C ARG A 3 -0.82 28.52 7.68
N ASP A 4 -1.86 29.33 7.85
CA ASP A 4 -2.99 29.04 8.76
C ASP A 4 -3.73 27.75 8.39
N ASN A 5 -3.88 27.43 7.10
CA ASN A 5 -4.54 26.19 6.67
C ASN A 5 -3.66 24.95 6.94
N THR A 6 -2.34 25.09 6.88
CA THR A 6 -1.39 24.01 7.15
C THR A 6 -1.33 23.68 8.64
N GLU A 7 -1.32 24.70 9.50
CA GLU A 7 -1.32 24.52 10.96
C GLU A 7 -2.62 23.88 11.47
N LEU A 8 -3.78 24.34 10.98
CA LEU A 8 -5.08 23.77 11.32
C LEU A 8 -5.20 22.29 10.91
N ASN A 9 -4.69 21.92 9.72
CA ASN A 9 -4.70 20.53 9.27
C ASN A 9 -3.75 19.62 10.09
N THR A 10 -2.62 20.19 10.52
CA THR A 10 -1.64 19.49 11.37
C THR A 10 -2.23 19.21 12.75
N GLU A 11 -2.88 20.19 13.38
CA GLU A 11 -3.52 20.01 14.69
C GLU A 11 -4.69 19.03 14.61
N TYR A 12 -5.50 19.10 13.55
CA TYR A 12 -6.59 18.14 13.31
C TYR A 12 -6.07 16.70 13.21
N SER A 13 -5.02 16.48 12.42
CA SER A 13 -4.44 15.14 12.21
C SER A 13 -3.81 14.59 13.48
N ARG A 14 -3.12 15.44 14.27
CA ARG A 14 -2.63 15.07 15.60
C ARG A 14 -3.76 14.62 16.52
N LYS A 15 -4.82 15.42 16.67
CA LYS A 15 -5.98 15.07 17.49
C LYS A 15 -6.64 13.78 17.03
N LYS A 16 -6.75 13.56 15.72
CA LYS A 16 -7.33 12.33 15.16
C LYS A 16 -6.49 11.10 15.51
N LEU A 17 -5.16 11.22 15.51
CA LEU A 17 -4.25 10.15 15.92
C LEU A 17 -4.26 9.93 17.45
N GLU A 18 -4.29 10.99 18.25
CA GLU A 18 -4.40 10.92 19.72
C GLU A 18 -5.70 10.24 20.16
N ASN A 19 -6.81 10.59 19.51
CA ASN A 19 -8.11 9.98 19.74
C ASN A 19 -8.17 8.51 19.30
N ASN A 20 -7.22 8.05 18.47
CA ASN A 20 -7.01 6.63 18.20
C ASN A 20 -6.17 5.99 19.32
N SER A 21 -6.61 6.16 20.57
CA SER A 21 -6.01 5.60 21.79
C SER A 21 -6.28 4.09 21.94
N GLY A 22 -6.59 3.41 20.82
CA GLY A 22 -7.03 2.02 20.77
C GLY A 22 -5.97 1.01 21.21
N LYS A 23 -6.39 -0.25 21.33
CA LYS A 23 -5.52 -1.40 21.68
C LYS A 23 -4.52 -1.75 20.57
N ASN A 24 -4.75 -1.26 19.36
CA ASN A 24 -3.98 -1.64 18.18
C ASN A 24 -2.75 -0.75 18.03
N LYS A 25 -1.72 -1.31 17.39
CA LYS A 25 -0.50 -0.57 17.10
C LYS A 25 -0.77 0.47 16.01
N ILE A 26 0.01 1.54 16.06
CA ILE A 26 0.03 2.56 15.00
C ILE A 26 1.20 2.26 14.09
N ALA A 27 1.03 2.41 12.78
CA ALA A 27 2.17 2.44 11.87
C ALA A 27 2.22 3.77 11.12
N LEU A 28 3.43 4.29 10.96
CA LEU A 28 3.72 5.43 10.10
C LEU A 28 4.31 4.90 8.81
N ILE A 29 3.68 5.24 7.71
CA ILE A 29 4.14 4.95 6.36
C ILE A 29 4.71 6.22 5.77
N PHE A 30 6.03 6.26 5.65
CA PHE A 30 6.78 7.35 5.05
C PHE A 30 6.88 7.12 3.55
N HIS A 31 6.56 8.13 2.76
CA HIS A 31 6.75 8.17 1.31
C HIS A 31 7.74 9.31 1.04
N LEU A 32 8.94 8.96 0.61
CA LEU A 32 10.09 9.85 0.66
C LEU A 32 10.66 10.09 -0.73
N LYS A 33 10.91 11.36 -1.05
CA LYS A 33 11.79 11.76 -2.16
C LYS A 33 13.09 12.28 -1.58
N ILE A 34 14.05 11.38 -1.40
CA ILE A 34 15.35 11.62 -0.75
C ILE A 34 16.15 12.66 -1.54
N GLY A 35 16.65 13.70 -0.86
CA GLY A 35 17.51 14.74 -1.46
C GLY A 35 18.98 14.56 -1.09
N ASP A 36 19.26 14.23 0.17
CA ASP A 36 20.61 13.96 0.69
C ASP A 36 20.71 12.50 1.19
N LEU A 37 21.44 11.66 0.46
CA LEU A 37 21.53 10.24 0.75
C LEU A 37 22.38 9.93 2.00
N GLU A 38 23.42 10.72 2.27
CA GLU A 38 24.32 10.51 3.41
C GLU A 38 23.58 10.83 4.71
N ARG A 39 22.97 12.02 4.78
CA ARG A 39 22.14 12.40 5.93
C ARG A 39 20.93 11.49 6.10
N TYR A 40 20.33 11.02 5.01
CA TYR A 40 19.23 10.05 5.08
C TYR A 40 19.66 8.72 5.71
N THR A 41 20.86 8.24 5.37
CA THR A 41 21.40 7.00 5.94
C THR A 41 21.63 7.15 7.46
N ASP A 42 22.21 8.28 7.87
CA ASP A 42 22.39 8.60 9.28
C ASP A 42 21.04 8.74 10.03
N TRP A 43 20.05 9.39 9.42
CA TRP A 43 18.69 9.48 9.96
C TRP A 43 18.05 8.08 10.12
N LEU A 44 18.23 7.19 9.15
CA LEU A 44 17.72 5.83 9.22
C LEU A 44 18.30 5.08 10.42
N ASP A 45 19.61 5.19 10.64
CA ASP A 45 20.29 4.52 11.75
C ASP A 45 19.89 5.09 13.11
N LYS A 46 19.85 6.42 13.24
CA LYS A 46 19.45 7.12 14.47
C LYS A 46 18.00 6.87 14.85
N SER A 47 17.09 6.82 13.86
CA SER A 47 15.65 6.67 14.10
C SER A 47 15.23 5.22 14.33
N LYS A 48 16.05 4.24 13.91
CA LYS A 48 15.70 2.82 13.99
C LYS A 48 15.46 2.40 15.44
N SER A 49 14.28 1.85 15.71
CA SER A 49 13.90 1.30 17.02
C SER A 49 13.83 2.32 18.17
N MET A 50 13.77 3.61 17.84
CA MET A 50 13.55 4.66 18.84
C MET A 50 12.10 4.71 19.30
N LEU A 51 11.87 5.11 20.55
CA LEU A 51 10.53 5.28 21.15
C LEU A 51 9.67 4.01 21.08
N GLY A 52 10.31 2.83 21.14
CA GLY A 52 9.66 1.53 21.04
C GLY A 52 9.16 1.18 19.63
N SER A 53 9.55 1.97 18.61
CA SER A 53 9.22 1.68 17.22
C SER A 53 9.91 0.41 16.72
N ARG A 54 9.40 -0.13 15.63
CA ARG A 54 10.05 -1.19 14.87
C ARG A 54 9.92 -0.88 13.40
N ARG A 55 11.05 -0.66 12.73
CA ARG A 55 11.11 -0.58 11.28
C ARG A 55 10.84 -1.93 10.67
N LEU A 56 9.72 -2.05 9.98
CA LEU A 56 9.23 -3.30 9.39
C LEU A 56 9.71 -3.47 7.97
N PHE A 57 9.63 -2.41 7.18
CA PHE A 57 9.89 -2.45 5.75
C PHE A 57 10.61 -1.19 5.29
N ARG A 58 11.51 -1.39 4.33
CA ARG A 58 12.09 -0.35 3.48
C ARG A 58 12.00 -0.82 2.04
N VAL A 59 11.37 -0.02 1.19
CA VAL A 59 11.11 -0.39 -0.20
C VAL A 59 11.51 0.73 -1.12
N LYS A 60 12.48 0.46 -2.00
CA LYS A 60 12.82 1.32 -3.14
C LYS A 60 11.69 1.21 -4.16
N VAL A 61 11.00 2.31 -4.37
CA VAL A 61 9.82 2.38 -5.25
C VAL A 61 10.28 2.46 -6.70
N ASP A 62 9.60 1.74 -7.58
CA ASP A 62 9.81 1.82 -9.01
C ASP A 62 9.62 3.28 -9.48
N PRO A 63 10.37 3.78 -10.49
CA PRO A 63 10.28 5.16 -10.96
C PRO A 63 9.01 5.41 -11.80
N ALA A 64 7.86 5.13 -11.21
CA ALA A 64 6.53 5.19 -11.82
C ALA A 64 5.59 6.09 -10.98
N PRO A 65 5.69 7.43 -11.11
CA PRO A 65 4.85 8.35 -10.37
C PRO A 65 3.37 8.13 -10.66
N ARG A 66 2.52 8.38 -9.66
CA ARG A 66 1.07 8.33 -9.80
C ARG A 66 0.49 9.65 -9.33
N GLU A 67 -0.31 10.30 -10.18
CA GLU A 67 -0.91 11.62 -9.91
C GLU A 67 0.13 12.66 -9.44
N GLY A 68 1.29 12.71 -10.11
CA GLY A 68 2.38 13.65 -9.81
C GLY A 68 3.23 13.29 -8.60
N MET A 69 2.84 12.28 -7.81
CA MET A 69 3.59 11.88 -6.62
C MET A 69 4.81 11.03 -7.00
N VAL A 70 6.00 11.60 -6.83
CA VAL A 70 7.29 10.93 -7.04
C VAL A 70 7.81 10.43 -5.69
N ILE A 71 8.00 9.11 -5.58
CA ILE A 71 8.47 8.44 -4.37
C ILE A 71 9.73 7.66 -4.72
N TYR A 72 10.78 7.80 -3.92
CA TYR A 72 12.01 7.01 -4.04
C TYR A 72 12.01 5.84 -3.07
N GLU A 73 11.57 6.08 -1.84
CA GLU A 73 11.52 5.03 -0.82
C GLU A 73 10.23 5.10 0.01
N ILE A 74 9.67 3.93 0.30
CA ILE A 74 8.63 3.75 1.31
C ILE A 74 9.25 3.10 2.54
N VAL A 75 9.07 3.70 3.71
CA VAL A 75 9.47 3.14 5.01
C VAL A 75 8.23 2.93 5.85
N ILE A 76 8.14 1.77 6.53
CA ILE A 76 7.02 1.46 7.41
C ILE A 76 7.56 1.17 8.81
N ASP A 77 7.30 2.09 9.73
CA ASP A 77 7.67 1.97 11.14
C ASP A 77 6.40 1.75 11.98
N GLU A 78 6.41 0.69 12.79
CA GLU A 78 5.30 0.33 13.69
C GLU A 78 5.61 0.79 15.12
N PHE A 79 4.64 1.39 15.77
CA PHE A 79 4.71 1.98 17.10
C PHE A 79 3.71 1.30 18.04
N PRO A 80 4.04 1.18 19.34
CA PRO A 80 3.15 0.58 20.31
C PRO A 80 1.86 1.37 20.52
N LYS A 81 1.88 2.69 20.32
CA LYS A 81 0.75 3.61 20.55
C LYS A 81 0.93 4.93 19.80
N SER A 82 -0.17 5.68 19.63
CA SER A 82 -0.21 7.00 18.99
C SER A 82 0.78 8.00 19.58
N GLN A 83 0.92 8.04 20.92
CA GLN A 83 1.83 8.98 21.58
C GLN A 83 3.29 8.80 21.12
N SER A 84 3.74 7.53 21.01
CA SER A 84 5.10 7.22 20.57
C SER A 84 5.33 7.61 19.10
N ALA A 85 4.32 7.45 18.25
CA ALA A 85 4.38 7.89 16.85
C ALA A 85 4.45 9.42 16.73
N LEU A 86 3.67 10.15 17.53
CA LEU A 86 3.66 11.61 17.54
C LEU A 86 4.96 12.19 18.11
N GLU A 87 5.49 11.60 19.17
CA GLU A 87 6.78 11.95 19.75
C GLU A 87 7.91 11.68 18.74
N PHE A 88 7.86 10.55 18.03
CA PHE A 88 8.80 10.24 16.96
C PHE A 88 8.79 11.31 15.87
N MET A 89 7.60 11.71 15.39
CA MET A 89 7.49 12.77 14.40
C MET A 89 7.97 14.13 14.92
N SER A 90 7.83 14.41 16.22
CA SER A 90 8.38 15.64 16.82
C SER A 90 9.90 15.64 16.88
N VAL A 91 10.53 14.49 17.13
CA VAL A 91 11.99 14.36 17.26
C VAL A 91 12.67 14.26 15.90
N PHE A 92 12.17 13.39 15.03
CA PHE A 92 12.83 13.00 13.78
C PHE A 92 12.24 13.64 12.51
N GLY A 93 11.02 14.17 12.60
CA GLY A 93 10.33 14.80 11.46
C GLY A 93 11.01 16.06 10.92
N PRO A 94 11.48 17.01 11.76
CA PRO A 94 12.15 18.22 11.27
C PRO A 94 13.40 17.93 10.43
N GLU A 95 14.30 17.09 10.93
CA GLU A 95 15.51 16.69 10.19
C GLU A 95 15.17 15.96 8.89
N LEU A 96 14.19 15.04 8.92
CA LEU A 96 13.77 14.32 7.73
C LEU A 96 13.29 15.26 6.60
N LYS A 97 12.62 16.37 6.95
CA LYS A 97 12.17 17.38 5.98
C LYS A 97 13.29 18.21 5.39
N GLU A 98 14.42 18.35 6.08
CA GLU A 98 15.61 18.97 5.50
C GLU A 98 16.35 18.02 4.56
N ILE A 99 16.34 16.73 4.88
CA ILE A 99 17.00 15.66 4.12
C ILE A 99 16.26 15.35 2.81
N CYS A 100 14.93 15.34 2.86
CA CYS A 100 14.08 14.94 1.75
C CYS A 100 13.50 16.16 1.03
N SER A 101 13.54 16.11 -0.31
CA SER A 101 12.85 17.11 -1.14
C SER A 101 11.32 17.01 -1.08
N ASN A 102 10.79 15.87 -0.64
CA ASN A 102 9.38 15.68 -0.33
C ASN A 102 9.22 14.56 0.72
N VAL A 103 8.36 14.80 1.72
CA VAL A 103 8.00 13.85 2.78
C VAL A 103 6.49 13.80 2.89
N VAL A 104 5.92 12.61 2.77
CA VAL A 104 4.51 12.36 3.07
C VAL A 104 4.39 11.20 4.05
N VAL A 105 3.74 11.42 5.20
CA VAL A 105 3.59 10.43 6.27
C VAL A 105 2.13 10.11 6.49
N LEU A 106 1.73 8.88 6.15
CA LEU A 106 0.40 8.36 6.41
C LEU A 106 0.42 7.56 7.71
N ALA A 107 -0.44 7.93 8.66
CA ALA A 107 -0.68 7.13 9.85
C ALA A 107 -1.80 6.12 9.61
N ILE A 108 -1.57 4.87 10.01
CA ILE A 108 -2.57 3.80 9.95
C ILE A 108 -2.73 3.14 11.32
N GLU A 109 -3.92 2.61 11.56
CA GLU A 109 -4.15 1.61 12.59
C GLU A 109 -3.77 0.24 12.01
N ALA A 110 -2.73 -0.39 12.55
CA ALA A 110 -2.19 -1.62 12.01
C ALA A 110 -3.07 -2.84 12.34
N GLU A 111 -3.23 -3.72 11.36
CA GLU A 111 -3.82 -5.04 11.62
C GLU A 111 -2.90 -5.87 12.54
N PRO A 112 -3.46 -6.77 13.37
CA PRO A 112 -2.66 -7.64 14.21
C PRO A 112 -1.64 -8.47 13.42
N ALA A 113 -0.38 -8.49 13.86
CA ALA A 113 0.68 -9.27 13.20
C ALA A 113 0.37 -10.79 13.11
N ALA A 114 -0.50 -11.30 13.98
CA ALA A 114 -0.98 -12.68 13.92
C ALA A 114 -1.72 -12.98 12.59
N THR A 115 -2.48 -12.02 12.06
CA THR A 115 -3.20 -12.13 10.79
C THR A 115 -2.26 -12.51 9.65
N PHE A 116 -1.16 -11.76 9.49
CA PHE A 116 -0.20 -11.99 8.41
C PHE A 116 0.63 -13.26 8.62
N ARG A 117 0.90 -13.67 9.88
CA ARG A 117 1.55 -14.96 10.18
C ARG A 117 0.67 -16.15 9.78
N ILE A 118 -0.63 -16.07 10.05
CA ILE A 118 -1.60 -17.09 9.63
C ILE A 118 -1.67 -17.16 8.11
N VAL A 119 -1.80 -16.02 7.42
CA VAL A 119 -1.85 -15.98 5.96
C VAL A 119 -0.56 -16.53 5.33
N LYS A 120 0.61 -16.24 5.90
CA LYS A 120 1.89 -16.84 5.48
C LYS A 120 1.89 -18.36 5.63
N ALA A 121 1.39 -18.88 6.75
CA ALA A 121 1.28 -20.33 6.96
C ALA A 121 0.33 -20.97 5.94
N ILE A 122 -0.81 -20.34 5.65
CA ILE A 122 -1.74 -20.79 4.61
C ILE A 122 -1.06 -20.77 3.23
N SER A 123 -0.33 -19.70 2.89
CA SER A 123 0.43 -19.60 1.64
C SER A 123 1.39 -20.77 1.47
N TRP A 124 2.12 -21.13 2.52
CA TRP A 124 3.04 -22.25 2.51
C TRP A 124 2.32 -23.58 2.26
N VAL A 125 1.21 -23.84 2.95
CA VAL A 125 0.40 -25.06 2.72
C VAL A 125 -0.15 -25.09 1.28
N VAL A 126 -0.69 -23.97 0.79
CA VAL A 126 -1.23 -23.90 -0.59
C VAL A 126 -0.14 -24.14 -1.62
N GLN A 127 1.08 -23.63 -1.41
CA GLN A 127 2.21 -23.90 -2.30
C GLN A 127 2.60 -25.38 -2.33
N LEU A 128 2.58 -26.07 -1.19
CA LEU A 128 2.92 -27.49 -1.13
C LEU A 128 1.98 -28.36 -1.98
N PHE A 129 0.68 -28.06 -1.99
CA PHE A 129 -0.32 -28.90 -2.67
C PHE A 129 -0.78 -28.38 -4.02
N LYS A 130 -0.71 -27.06 -4.25
CA LYS A 130 -1.27 -26.37 -5.42
C LYS A 130 -0.32 -25.32 -6.01
N GLY A 131 0.96 -25.39 -5.67
CA GLY A 131 1.99 -24.45 -6.11
C GLY A 131 2.03 -24.27 -7.63
N ILE A 132 2.26 -23.04 -8.06
CA ILE A 132 2.54 -22.68 -9.45
C ILE A 132 3.88 -21.96 -9.49
N LYS A 133 4.74 -22.35 -10.45
CA LYS A 133 5.99 -21.67 -10.73
C LYS A 133 5.90 -21.01 -12.11
N ASP A 134 5.91 -19.68 -12.13
CA ASP A 134 5.89 -18.93 -13.38
C ASP A 134 7.29 -18.87 -13.99
N CYS A 135 7.40 -19.22 -15.27
CA CYS A 135 8.65 -19.26 -16.03
C CYS A 135 8.52 -18.45 -17.32
N GLY A 136 9.64 -17.97 -17.86
CA GLY A 136 9.67 -17.17 -19.08
C GLY A 136 9.35 -15.70 -18.85
N ILE A 137 9.06 -15.00 -19.95
CA ILE A 137 8.72 -13.58 -19.97
C ILE A 137 7.18 -13.47 -19.99
N PRO A 138 6.55 -12.86 -18.98
CA PRO A 138 5.11 -12.59 -18.98
C PRO A 138 4.69 -11.76 -20.20
N SER A 139 3.45 -11.89 -20.63
CA SER A 139 2.98 -11.15 -21.79
C SER A 139 2.80 -9.65 -21.48
N ALA A 140 2.42 -8.87 -22.49
CA ALA A 140 2.06 -7.46 -22.30
C ALA A 140 0.58 -7.21 -22.63
N ASP A 141 -0.24 -8.26 -22.65
CA ASP A 141 -1.60 -8.22 -23.18
C ASP A 141 -2.59 -7.69 -22.15
N TRP A 142 -2.28 -7.80 -20.86
CA TRP A 142 -3.15 -7.28 -19.82
C TRP A 142 -3.20 -5.76 -19.86
N LYS A 143 -4.43 -5.24 -19.94
CA LYS A 143 -4.77 -3.82 -19.86
C LYS A 143 -6.03 -3.66 -19.01
N ALA A 144 -6.05 -2.62 -18.21
CA ALA A 144 -7.25 -2.20 -17.48
C ALA A 144 -7.64 -0.78 -17.93
N PRO A 145 -8.81 -0.61 -18.58
CA PRO A 145 -9.30 0.71 -18.97
C PRO A 145 -9.55 1.63 -17.77
N ASN A 146 -9.95 1.07 -16.63
CA ASN A 146 -10.24 1.82 -15.40
C ASN A 146 -8.96 2.06 -14.57
N THR A 147 -8.18 3.06 -14.96
CA THR A 147 -6.93 3.42 -14.28
C THR A 147 -7.12 4.02 -12.88
N ALA A 148 -8.36 4.39 -12.50
CA ALA A 148 -8.66 4.85 -11.14
C ALA A 148 -8.42 3.74 -10.09
N VAL A 149 -8.64 2.47 -10.45
CA VAL A 149 -8.55 1.33 -9.52
C VAL A 149 -7.48 0.29 -9.88
N TRP A 150 -6.79 0.51 -11.00
CA TRP A 150 -5.72 -0.31 -11.55
C TRP A 150 -4.44 0.52 -11.81
N PRO A 151 -3.25 -0.10 -11.91
CA PRO A 151 -2.06 0.59 -12.40
C PRO A 151 -2.28 1.03 -13.86
N ASP A 152 -1.82 2.22 -14.21
CA ASP A 152 -1.88 2.69 -15.59
C ASP A 152 -0.82 2.03 -16.48
N GLY A 153 -0.87 2.32 -17.78
CA GLY A 153 0.06 1.75 -18.76
C GLY A 153 1.53 2.05 -18.44
N TYR A 154 1.84 3.28 -17.99
CA TYR A 154 3.22 3.67 -17.67
C TYR A 154 3.72 2.91 -16.43
N GLN A 155 2.91 2.79 -15.38
CA GLN A 155 3.25 1.98 -14.21
C GLN A 155 3.51 0.52 -14.60
N MET A 156 2.72 -0.04 -15.52
CA MET A 156 2.90 -1.40 -16.00
C MET A 156 4.14 -1.57 -16.91
N ASP A 157 4.47 -0.59 -17.73
CA ASP A 157 5.67 -0.59 -18.57
C ASP A 157 6.94 -0.51 -17.72
N VAL A 158 6.96 0.40 -16.73
CA VAL A 158 8.02 0.44 -15.73
C VAL A 158 8.10 -0.89 -15.01
N ALA A 159 6.97 -1.44 -14.56
CA ALA A 159 6.97 -2.71 -13.85
C ALA A 159 7.63 -3.84 -14.68
N ARG A 160 7.32 -3.95 -15.98
CA ARG A 160 7.90 -4.95 -16.89
C ARG A 160 9.38 -4.71 -17.20
N SER A 161 9.85 -3.46 -17.16
CA SER A 161 11.25 -3.10 -17.40
C SER A 161 12.20 -3.43 -16.25
N GLN A 162 11.66 -3.67 -15.04
CA GLN A 162 12.46 -4.03 -13.87
C GLN A 162 12.86 -5.52 -13.88
N ASN A 163 13.76 -5.91 -12.97
CA ASN A 163 14.17 -7.30 -12.81
C ASN A 163 12.98 -8.22 -12.44
N LEU A 164 12.65 -9.16 -13.32
CA LEU A 164 11.52 -10.09 -13.18
C LEU A 164 11.72 -11.14 -12.08
N ASP A 165 12.97 -11.41 -11.71
CA ASP A 165 13.36 -12.45 -10.75
C ASP A 165 13.58 -11.93 -9.32
N GLU A 166 13.53 -10.62 -9.13
CA GLU A 166 13.62 -10.00 -7.80
C GLU A 166 12.27 -10.01 -7.06
N PRO A 167 12.29 -10.10 -5.72
CA PRO A 167 11.09 -9.89 -4.91
C PRO A 167 10.44 -8.54 -5.20
N LEU A 168 9.11 -8.55 -5.18
CA LEU A 168 8.29 -7.36 -5.40
C LEU A 168 7.40 -7.12 -4.19
N PHE A 169 7.29 -5.87 -3.78
CA PHE A 169 6.27 -5.39 -2.88
C PHE A 169 5.27 -4.54 -3.65
N VAL A 170 3.98 -4.74 -3.37
CA VAL A 170 2.90 -3.93 -3.93
C VAL A 170 2.12 -3.30 -2.80
N TYR A 171 2.17 -1.98 -2.79
CA TYR A 171 1.43 -1.09 -1.93
C TYR A 171 0.06 -0.81 -2.56
N ASN A 172 -1.02 -0.98 -1.81
CA ASN A 172 -2.36 -0.53 -2.20
C ASN A 172 -2.98 0.28 -1.06
N LEU A 173 -3.48 1.47 -1.37
CA LEU A 173 -4.53 2.12 -0.59
C LEU A 173 -5.83 2.09 -1.39
N ASN A 174 -6.86 1.48 -0.83
CA ASN A 174 -8.14 1.34 -1.48
C ASN A 174 -9.17 2.28 -0.87
N LYS A 175 -9.95 2.91 -1.73
CA LYS A 175 -11.18 3.62 -1.40
C LYS A 175 -12.34 2.86 -2.03
N ASN A 176 -13.26 2.39 -1.20
CA ASN A 176 -14.42 1.63 -1.65
C ASN A 176 -15.53 2.58 -2.07
N LYS A 177 -16.32 2.18 -3.06
CA LYS A 177 -17.62 2.80 -3.29
C LYS A 177 -18.57 2.46 -2.14
N GLU A 178 -19.54 3.32 -1.89
CA GLU A 178 -20.63 3.01 -0.96
C GLU A 178 -21.41 1.77 -1.43
N PHE A 179 -21.72 1.73 -2.72
CA PHE A 179 -22.37 0.61 -3.39
C PHE A 179 -21.60 0.16 -4.61
N ALA A 180 -21.54 -1.15 -4.85
CA ALA A 180 -20.85 -1.72 -5.99
C ALA A 180 -21.65 -1.48 -7.29
N GLU A 181 -20.93 -1.14 -8.36
CA GLU A 181 -21.51 -0.81 -9.67
C GLU A 181 -21.07 -1.84 -10.73
N TYR A 182 -21.86 -2.91 -10.91
CA TYR A 182 -21.61 -3.87 -11.99
C TYR A 182 -22.29 -3.43 -13.29
N GLN A 183 -21.56 -3.46 -14.40
CA GLN A 183 -22.06 -3.05 -15.72
C GLN A 183 -23.27 -3.87 -16.21
N THR A 184 -23.44 -5.11 -15.75
CA THR A 184 -24.51 -6.03 -16.18
C THR A 184 -25.58 -6.24 -15.10
N SER A 185 -25.71 -5.34 -14.12
CA SER A 185 -26.72 -5.45 -13.07
C SER A 185 -28.13 -5.33 -13.67
N GLY A 186 -28.85 -6.44 -13.78
CA GLY A 186 -30.25 -6.43 -14.19
C GLY A 186 -31.16 -5.78 -13.14
N ILE A 187 -32.34 -5.31 -13.56
CA ILE A 187 -33.39 -4.83 -12.65
C ILE A 187 -33.69 -5.93 -11.63
N GLY A 188 -33.50 -5.64 -10.34
CA GLY A 188 -33.77 -6.57 -9.22
C GLY A 188 -32.55 -7.30 -8.65
N SER A 189 -31.33 -7.05 -9.13
CA SER A 189 -30.12 -7.57 -8.46
C SER A 189 -29.95 -6.94 -7.08
N LYS A 190 -29.71 -7.76 -6.04
CA LYS A 190 -29.43 -7.26 -4.69
C LYS A 190 -28.21 -6.33 -4.73
N GLN A 191 -28.41 -5.08 -4.31
CA GLN A 191 -27.32 -4.11 -4.16
C GLN A 191 -26.36 -4.60 -3.07
N VAL A 192 -25.06 -4.57 -3.37
CA VAL A 192 -24.00 -4.96 -2.44
C VAL A 192 -23.05 -3.78 -2.26
N SER A 193 -22.41 -3.69 -1.10
CA SER A 193 -21.45 -2.62 -0.84
C SER A 193 -20.19 -2.76 -1.68
N GLY A 194 -19.45 -1.66 -1.86
CA GLY A 194 -18.16 -1.71 -2.56
C GLY A 194 -17.15 -2.64 -1.87
N GLN A 195 -17.13 -2.66 -0.54
CA GLN A 195 -16.28 -3.56 0.24
C GLN A 195 -16.64 -5.04 -0.02
N GLU A 196 -17.92 -5.41 -0.04
CA GLU A 196 -18.33 -6.79 -0.33
C GLU A 196 -17.95 -7.23 -1.76
N ALA A 197 -18.01 -6.32 -2.74
CA ALA A 197 -17.52 -6.59 -4.08
C ALA A 197 -15.99 -6.78 -4.07
N TYR A 198 -15.25 -5.90 -3.41
CA TYR A 198 -13.81 -6.04 -3.29
C TYR A 198 -13.39 -7.33 -2.57
N ASP A 199 -14.12 -7.78 -1.56
CA ASP A 199 -13.85 -9.04 -0.86
C ASP A 199 -14.00 -10.27 -1.78
N ARG A 200 -14.94 -10.23 -2.74
CA ARG A 200 -15.07 -11.27 -3.78
C ARG A 200 -13.84 -11.29 -4.67
N TYR A 201 -13.38 -10.12 -5.13
CA TYR A 201 -12.12 -9.99 -5.86
C TYR A 201 -10.95 -10.53 -5.04
N ALA A 202 -10.82 -10.11 -3.78
CA ALA A 202 -9.72 -10.48 -2.90
C ALA A 202 -9.67 -12.00 -2.64
N LYS A 203 -10.82 -12.68 -2.60
CA LYS A 203 -10.88 -14.14 -2.49
C LYS A 203 -10.31 -14.84 -3.74
N ILE A 204 -10.68 -14.37 -4.93
CA ILE A 204 -10.21 -14.93 -6.20
C ILE A 204 -8.72 -14.65 -6.39
N ALA A 205 -8.34 -13.37 -6.36
CA ALA A 205 -6.95 -12.95 -6.55
C ALA A 205 -6.04 -13.49 -5.44
N GLY A 206 -6.52 -13.48 -4.18
CA GLY A 206 -5.78 -13.99 -3.04
C GLY A 206 -5.40 -15.46 -3.18
N PHE A 207 -6.29 -16.30 -3.71
CA PHE A 207 -5.93 -17.70 -3.96
C PHE A 207 -4.80 -17.83 -5.00
N GLU A 208 -4.87 -17.08 -6.10
CA GLU A 208 -3.83 -17.08 -7.14
C GLU A 208 -2.48 -16.53 -6.65
N LEU A 209 -2.51 -15.53 -5.75
CA LEU A 209 -1.33 -15.05 -5.03
C LEU A 209 -0.70 -16.18 -4.20
N LEU A 210 -1.49 -16.82 -3.34
CA LEU A 210 -1.00 -17.83 -2.39
C LEU A 210 -0.37 -19.01 -3.12
N ARG A 211 -0.92 -19.44 -4.26
CA ARG A 211 -0.37 -20.51 -5.11
C ARG A 211 1.03 -20.22 -5.64
N ARG A 212 1.40 -18.95 -5.78
CA ARG A 212 2.72 -18.50 -6.24
C ARG A 212 3.63 -18.03 -5.11
N GLY A 213 3.20 -18.25 -3.86
CA GLY A 213 3.91 -17.78 -2.67
C GLY A 213 3.89 -16.29 -2.43
N ALA A 214 3.01 -15.57 -3.13
CA ALA A 214 2.69 -14.19 -2.81
C ALA A 214 1.63 -14.15 -1.72
N PHE A 215 1.73 -13.15 -0.83
CA PHE A 215 0.76 -12.95 0.24
C PHE A 215 0.83 -11.53 0.82
N PRO A 216 -0.28 -11.02 1.39
CA PRO A 216 -0.27 -9.83 2.23
C PRO A 216 0.69 -10.00 3.42
N VAL A 217 1.70 -9.15 3.51
CA VAL A 217 2.70 -9.13 4.59
C VAL A 217 2.37 -8.09 5.67
N TYR A 218 1.60 -7.06 5.33
CA TYR A 218 1.19 -6.01 6.25
C TYR A 218 -0.06 -5.28 5.74
N GLY A 219 -0.69 -4.45 6.58
CA GLY A 219 -1.92 -3.76 6.25
C GLY A 219 -2.57 -3.13 7.46
N GLY A 220 -3.60 -2.33 7.22
CA GLY A 220 -4.28 -1.57 8.28
C GLY A 220 -5.36 -0.64 7.76
N LYS A 221 -5.95 0.12 8.67
CA LYS A 221 -6.93 1.16 8.37
C LYS A 221 -6.25 2.53 8.39
N PRO A 222 -6.27 3.30 7.29
CA PRO A 222 -5.77 4.66 7.28
C PRO A 222 -6.49 5.57 8.28
N ILE A 223 -5.72 6.39 9.01
CA ILE A 223 -6.23 7.34 10.02
C ILE A 223 -6.19 8.76 9.46
N CYS A 224 -5.00 9.25 9.15
CA CYS A 224 -4.75 10.61 8.68
C CYS A 224 -3.37 10.75 8.04
N LEU A 225 -3.21 11.81 7.26
CA LEU A 225 -1.91 12.31 6.84
C LEU A 225 -1.30 13.13 8.00
N LEU A 226 -0.17 12.71 8.55
CA LEU A 226 0.53 13.46 9.59
C LEU A 226 1.46 14.54 9.03
N GLU A 227 1.96 14.34 7.82
CA GLU A 227 2.88 15.24 7.13
C GLU A 227 2.70 15.05 5.62
N GLY A 228 2.83 16.12 4.86
CA GLY A 228 2.67 16.12 3.41
C GLY A 228 1.70 17.17 2.91
N ASP A 229 1.69 17.37 1.60
CA ASP A 229 0.79 18.30 0.92
C ASP A 229 -0.68 17.84 1.10
N PRO A 230 -1.58 18.68 1.64
CA PRO A 230 -3.00 18.35 1.78
C PRO A 230 -3.71 18.06 0.45
N ASP A 231 -3.14 18.47 -0.68
CA ASP A 231 -3.70 18.21 -2.01
C ASP A 231 -3.08 16.97 -2.68
N CYS A 232 -2.12 16.29 -2.03
CA CYS A 232 -1.57 15.05 -2.58
C CYS A 232 -2.58 13.91 -2.52
N MET A 233 -2.42 12.92 -3.40
CA MET A 233 -3.37 11.79 -3.47
C MET A 233 -3.53 11.03 -2.15
N LEU A 234 -2.51 11.00 -1.30
CA LEU A 234 -2.55 10.29 -0.02
C LEU A 234 -3.37 11.03 1.05
N ALA A 235 -3.72 12.30 0.82
CA ALA A 235 -4.59 13.08 1.69
C ALA A 235 -6.08 12.71 1.54
N ASP A 236 -6.46 11.95 0.50
CA ASP A 236 -7.82 11.43 0.34
C ASP A 236 -8.20 10.48 1.51
N ARG A 237 -9.50 10.26 1.67
CA ARG A 237 -10.01 9.30 2.63
C ARG A 237 -9.90 7.89 2.06
N TRP A 238 -8.94 7.14 2.60
CA TRP A 238 -8.71 5.74 2.26
C TRP A 238 -9.33 4.80 3.29
N ASP A 239 -9.88 3.67 2.84
CA ASP A 239 -10.54 2.69 3.70
C ASP A 239 -9.60 1.58 4.15
N LYS A 240 -8.68 1.15 3.26
CA LYS A 240 -7.79 0.02 3.53
C LYS A 240 -6.40 0.21 2.95
N PHE A 241 -5.39 0.00 3.79
CA PHE A 241 -4.01 -0.22 3.37
C PHE A 241 -3.70 -1.72 3.29
N ILE A 242 -3.11 -2.16 2.18
CA ILE A 242 -2.68 -3.54 1.95
C ILE A 242 -1.28 -3.54 1.37
N PHE A 243 -0.38 -4.28 2.00
CA PHE A 243 1.00 -4.44 1.57
C PHE A 243 1.29 -5.90 1.25
N VAL A 244 1.58 -6.18 0.00
CA VAL A 244 1.71 -7.54 -0.52
C VAL A 244 3.14 -7.80 -0.95
N ARG A 245 3.70 -8.95 -0.56
CA ARG A 245 4.97 -9.44 -1.10
C ARG A 245 4.70 -10.51 -2.15
N TYR A 246 5.44 -10.45 -3.25
CA TYR A 246 5.58 -11.49 -4.25
C TYR A 246 7.02 -12.03 -4.21
N PRO A 247 7.24 -13.35 -4.31
CA PRO A 247 8.58 -13.92 -4.34
C PRO A 247 9.40 -13.39 -5.51
N GLN A 248 8.75 -13.23 -6.66
CA GLN A 248 9.32 -12.64 -7.86
C GLN A 248 8.29 -11.73 -8.53
N ARG A 249 8.77 -10.65 -9.13
CA ARG A 249 7.94 -9.72 -9.90
C ARG A 249 7.13 -10.40 -11.01
N ARG A 250 7.70 -11.40 -11.68
CA ARG A 250 6.99 -12.21 -12.68
C ARG A 250 5.70 -12.85 -12.15
N ASN A 251 5.62 -13.15 -10.85
CA ASN A 251 4.42 -13.75 -10.26
C ASN A 251 3.23 -12.78 -10.34
N LEU A 252 3.43 -11.49 -10.10
CA LEU A 252 2.38 -10.48 -10.27
C LEU A 252 1.89 -10.45 -11.72
N LEU A 253 2.83 -10.36 -12.67
CA LEU A 253 2.50 -10.25 -14.10
C LEU A 253 1.75 -11.49 -14.61
N ALA A 254 2.20 -12.68 -14.22
CA ALA A 254 1.51 -13.92 -14.56
C ALA A 254 0.11 -14.01 -13.91
N ILE A 255 -0.06 -13.49 -12.68
CA ILE A 255 -1.37 -13.43 -12.02
C ILE A 255 -2.33 -12.56 -12.82
N ILE A 256 -1.94 -11.32 -13.16
CA ILE A 256 -2.87 -10.37 -13.80
C ILE A 256 -3.28 -10.82 -15.22
N GLU A 257 -2.42 -11.56 -15.90
CA GLU A 257 -2.71 -12.15 -17.23
C GLU A 257 -3.63 -13.38 -17.16
N GLY A 258 -3.69 -14.03 -16.00
CA GLY A 258 -4.43 -15.27 -15.80
C GLY A 258 -5.95 -15.12 -15.94
N ASN A 259 -6.60 -16.14 -16.51
CA ASN A 259 -8.06 -16.16 -16.70
C ASN A 259 -8.82 -16.09 -15.36
N GLU A 260 -8.31 -16.73 -14.30
CA GLU A 260 -8.95 -16.65 -12.98
C GLU A 260 -8.93 -15.23 -12.42
N PHE A 261 -7.83 -14.49 -12.63
CA PHE A 261 -7.74 -13.09 -12.20
C PHE A 261 -8.71 -12.20 -12.98
N LYS A 262 -8.84 -12.43 -14.29
CA LYS A 262 -9.80 -11.71 -15.15
C LYS A 262 -11.24 -11.84 -14.65
N LYS A 263 -11.65 -13.02 -14.16
CA LYS A 263 -12.98 -13.22 -13.53
C LYS A 263 -13.19 -12.35 -12.29
N GLY A 264 -12.13 -11.95 -11.60
CA GLY A 264 -12.19 -11.08 -10.44
C GLY A 264 -12.19 -9.59 -10.76
N GLN A 265 -11.82 -9.18 -11.99
CA GLN A 265 -11.64 -7.76 -12.31
C GLN A 265 -12.93 -6.97 -12.17
N ASP A 266 -14.04 -7.53 -12.68
CA ASP A 266 -15.37 -6.93 -12.56
C ASP A 266 -15.75 -6.61 -11.11
N HIS A 267 -15.34 -7.46 -10.15
CA HIS A 267 -15.58 -7.23 -8.73
C HIS A 267 -14.75 -6.07 -8.16
N ARG A 268 -13.49 -5.92 -8.60
CA ARG A 268 -12.64 -4.79 -8.19
C ARG A 268 -13.14 -3.48 -8.80
N ASP A 269 -13.46 -3.49 -10.09
CA ASP A 269 -13.98 -2.31 -10.80
C ASP A 269 -15.34 -1.86 -10.26
N ALA A 270 -16.21 -2.82 -9.93
CA ALA A 270 -17.49 -2.51 -9.31
C ALA A 270 -17.33 -1.97 -7.89
N GLY A 271 -16.38 -2.50 -7.11
CA GLY A 271 -16.27 -2.22 -5.68
C GLY A 271 -15.44 -1.00 -5.29
N LEU A 272 -14.43 -0.65 -6.08
CA LEU A 272 -13.49 0.42 -5.74
C LEU A 272 -13.82 1.73 -6.47
N GLU A 273 -13.67 2.83 -5.75
CA GLU A 273 -13.72 4.18 -6.30
C GLU A 273 -12.35 4.59 -6.82
N ARG A 274 -11.31 4.34 -6.01
CA ARG A 274 -9.94 4.78 -6.29
C ARG A 274 -8.93 3.90 -5.60
N VAL A 275 -7.73 3.82 -6.16
CA VAL A 275 -6.56 3.17 -5.55
C VAL A 275 -5.29 3.99 -5.74
N ALA A 276 -4.46 4.08 -4.70
CA ALA A 276 -3.05 4.42 -4.85
C ALA A 276 -2.22 3.13 -4.88
N ILE A 277 -1.51 2.87 -5.99
CA ILE A 277 -0.71 1.67 -6.20
C ILE A 277 0.74 2.05 -6.44
N PHE A 278 1.63 1.52 -5.62
CA PHE A 278 3.07 1.64 -5.80
C PHE A 278 3.72 0.26 -5.78
N MET A 279 4.67 0.07 -6.69
CA MET A 279 5.45 -1.15 -6.81
C MET A 279 6.90 -0.83 -6.43
N GLY A 280 7.59 -1.79 -5.85
CA GLY A 280 8.99 -1.60 -5.51
C GLY A 280 9.64 -2.86 -4.98
N LYS A 281 10.92 -2.75 -4.69
CA LYS A 281 11.72 -3.84 -4.14
C LYS A 281 12.30 -3.48 -2.80
N GLU A 282 12.74 -4.49 -2.05
CA GLU A 282 13.44 -4.29 -0.79
C GLU A 282 14.65 -3.37 -0.98
N ALA A 283 14.83 -2.41 -0.06
CA ALA A 283 15.87 -1.38 -0.14
C ALA A 283 17.26 -1.90 0.23
#